data_AF-A0A6I1MWM9-F1
#
_entry.id   AF-A0A6I1MWM9-F1
#
_cell.length_a   1.000
_cell.length_b   1.000
_cell.length_c   1.000
_cell.angle_alpha   90.00
_cell.angle_beta   90.00
_cell.angle_gamma   90.00
#
_symmetry.space_group_name_H-M   'P 1'
#
loop_
_entity.id
_entity.type
_entity.pdbx_description
1 polymer ?
#
loop_
_entity_poly.entity_id
_entity_poly.type
_entity_poly.pdbx_seq_one_letter_code
_entity_poly.pdbx_strand_id
1 'polypeptide(L)'
;MAAPSIRTLSTLAPSLALTHATSAMDRGADLVGIPFEYGGRGPDKLDCYGLVMEMSRRNGYSLPDFGFADNQAMVASMMGVTMPQWEEIAPGPGAVVLMRIGRHIAHVGYMIDQHRMIHAWEQSHGVTIVTVDSWKQRIVGFYKHVG
;
A
#
# COMPACT_ATOMS: atom_id res chain seq x y z
N MET A 1 10.35 -60.36 -31.28
CA MET A 1 10.42 -59.18 -32.17
C MET A 1 9.50 -58.12 -31.53
N ALA A 2 9.94 -57.31 -30.56
CA ALA A 2 10.78 -56.10 -30.64
C ALA A 2 10.12 -54.91 -31.41
N ALA A 3 9.41 -54.05 -30.63
CA ALA A 3 9.22 -52.58 -30.71
C ALA A 3 8.62 -51.92 -32.00
N PRO A 4 8.07 -50.68 -31.96
CA PRO A 4 8.16 -49.67 -30.88
C PRO A 4 6.87 -48.92 -30.48
N SER A 5 7.00 -48.26 -29.32
CA SER A 5 6.13 -47.20 -28.77
C SER A 5 5.89 -46.04 -29.74
N ILE A 6 4.68 -45.47 -29.69
CA ILE A 6 4.43 -44.09 -30.11
C ILE A 6 3.82 -43.33 -28.93
N ARG A 7 4.59 -42.35 -28.47
CA ARG A 7 4.18 -41.29 -27.54
C ARG A 7 3.23 -40.35 -28.28
N THR A 8 2.05 -40.10 -27.75
CA THR A 8 1.23 -38.96 -28.19
C THR A 8 1.32 -37.83 -27.17
N LEU A 9 1.48 -36.64 -27.73
CA LEU A 9 2.00 -35.43 -27.11
C LEU A 9 1.00 -34.75 -26.18
N SER A 10 1.57 -34.21 -25.11
CA SER A 10 1.02 -33.14 -24.26
C SER A 10 0.30 -32.06 -25.06
N THR A 11 -0.89 -31.67 -24.62
CA THR A 11 -1.48 -30.38 -24.95
C THR A 11 -2.16 -29.82 -23.71
N LEU A 12 -1.36 -29.27 -22.80
CA LEU A 12 -1.86 -28.27 -21.86
C LEU A 12 -2.03 -26.97 -22.65
N ALA A 13 -3.27 -26.59 -22.92
CA ALA A 13 -3.59 -25.25 -23.38
C ALA A 13 -3.04 -24.24 -22.34
N PRO A 14 -2.30 -23.20 -22.74
CA PRO A 14 -1.94 -22.15 -21.82
C PRO A 14 -3.23 -21.46 -21.38
N SER A 15 -3.60 -21.63 -20.11
CA SER A 15 -4.60 -20.77 -19.48
C SER A 15 -4.08 -19.34 -19.60
N LEU A 16 -4.76 -18.53 -20.40
CA LEU A 16 -4.50 -17.11 -20.52
C LEU A 16 -4.80 -16.46 -19.17
N ALA A 17 -3.80 -16.43 -18.30
CA ALA A 17 -3.78 -15.46 -17.23
C ALA A 17 -3.79 -14.08 -17.92
N LEU A 18 -4.93 -13.39 -17.84
CA LEU A 18 -5.06 -12.00 -18.26
C LEU A 18 -4.00 -11.20 -17.50
N THR A 19 -2.88 -10.91 -18.15
CA THR A 19 -2.00 -9.82 -17.73
C THR A 19 -2.76 -8.54 -18.03
N HIS A 20 -3.58 -8.08 -17.08
CA HIS A 20 -3.89 -6.67 -16.99
C HIS A 20 -2.60 -5.95 -16.56
N ALA A 21 -1.65 -5.83 -17.49
CA ALA A 21 -0.65 -4.79 -17.44
C ALA A 21 -1.41 -3.48 -17.67
N THR A 22 -2.06 -2.99 -16.61
CA THR A 22 -2.52 -1.62 -16.57
C THR A 22 -1.26 -0.76 -16.72
N SER A 23 -1.23 -0.01 -17.83
CA SER A 23 -0.28 1.07 -18.06
C SER A 23 0.02 1.76 -16.73
N ALA A 24 1.31 1.87 -16.40
CA ALA A 24 1.85 2.48 -15.18
C ALA A 24 1.64 4.01 -15.16
N MET A 25 0.44 4.48 -15.49
CA MET A 25 0.00 5.83 -15.16
C MET A 25 -0.09 5.89 -13.64
N ASP A 26 0.67 6.81 -13.04
CA ASP A 26 0.86 6.99 -11.61
C ASP A 26 -0.43 6.77 -10.81
N ARG A 27 -0.59 5.56 -10.26
CA ARG A 27 -1.77 5.20 -9.47
C ARG A 27 -1.84 6.17 -8.29
N GLY A 28 -2.89 6.98 -8.23
CA GLY A 28 -3.10 7.97 -7.17
C GLY A 28 -2.58 9.38 -7.48
N ALA A 29 -2.08 9.68 -8.68
CA ALA A 29 -1.70 11.04 -9.05
C ALA A 29 -2.87 12.04 -8.94
N ASP A 30 -4.10 11.58 -9.18
CA ASP A 30 -5.33 12.34 -9.00
C ASP A 30 -5.64 12.68 -7.53
N LEU A 31 -5.02 11.97 -6.58
CA LEU A 31 -5.18 12.25 -5.15
C LEU A 31 -4.22 13.34 -4.66
N VAL A 32 -3.15 13.64 -5.41
CA VAL A 32 -2.14 14.63 -5.03
C VAL A 32 -2.80 16.00 -4.85
N GLY A 33 -2.50 16.65 -3.73
CA GLY A 33 -3.09 17.94 -3.36
C GLY A 33 -4.41 17.85 -2.59
N ILE A 34 -5.03 16.67 -2.44
CA ILE A 34 -6.13 16.51 -1.48
C ILE A 34 -5.61 16.89 -0.09
N PRO A 35 -6.26 17.83 0.63
CA PRO A 35 -5.76 18.30 1.91
C PRO A 35 -5.76 17.22 2.99
N PHE A 36 -4.81 17.36 3.91
CA PHE A 36 -4.73 16.48 5.07
C PHE A 36 -5.77 16.86 6.12
N GLU A 37 -6.44 15.85 6.70
CA GLU A 37 -7.26 16.00 7.91
C GLU A 37 -7.24 14.69 8.67
N TYR A 38 -6.98 14.74 9.98
CA TYR A 38 -7.07 13.59 10.87
C TYR A 38 -8.44 12.92 10.78
N GLY A 39 -8.48 11.60 10.57
CA GLY A 39 -9.73 10.87 10.34
C GLY A 39 -10.30 11.01 8.93
N GLY A 40 -9.61 11.71 8.01
CA GLY A 40 -10.06 11.88 6.64
C GLY A 40 -10.17 10.54 5.89
N ARG A 41 -11.32 10.30 5.25
CA ARG A 41 -11.65 9.08 4.48
C ARG A 41 -12.08 9.38 3.04
N GLY A 42 -11.73 10.55 2.52
CA GLY A 42 -12.03 11.01 1.17
C GLY A 42 -13.49 11.45 0.97
N PRO A 43 -13.81 12.01 -0.21
CA PRO A 43 -12.87 12.41 -1.26
C PRO A 43 -12.18 13.76 -0.98
N ASP A 44 -12.78 14.62 -0.14
CA ASP A 44 -12.32 16.01 0.02
C ASP A 44 -11.12 16.15 0.96
N LYS A 45 -10.92 15.18 1.86
CA LYS A 45 -9.86 15.16 2.88
C LYS A 45 -9.37 13.74 3.11
N LEU A 46 -8.06 13.57 3.33
CA LEU A 46 -7.45 12.28 3.62
C LEU A 46 -6.44 12.40 4.76
N ASP A 47 -6.46 11.46 5.72
CA ASP A 47 -5.29 11.21 6.55
C ASP A 47 -4.36 10.15 5.91
N CYS A 48 -3.25 9.85 6.57
CA CYS A 48 -2.30 8.86 6.10
C CYS A 48 -2.93 7.46 5.91
N TYR A 49 -3.85 7.06 6.79
CA TYR A 49 -4.50 5.75 6.73
C TYR A 49 -5.64 5.70 5.72
N GLY A 50 -6.49 6.74 5.66
CA GLY A 50 -7.54 6.89 4.67
C GLY A 50 -6.98 6.90 3.25
N LEU A 51 -5.81 7.49 3.03
CA LEU A 51 -5.10 7.36 1.74
C LEU A 51 -4.70 5.91 1.46
N VAL A 52 -4.14 5.19 2.43
CA VAL A 52 -3.78 3.77 2.29
C VAL A 52 -5.02 2.91 2.01
N MET A 53 -6.16 3.21 2.65
CA MET A 53 -7.44 2.56 2.37
C MET A 53 -7.88 2.79 0.93
N GLU A 54 -7.87 4.04 0.45
CA GLU A 54 -8.26 4.38 -0.92
C GLU A 54 -7.34 3.74 -1.96
N MET A 55 -6.02 3.78 -1.74
CA MET A 55 -5.05 3.14 -2.63
C MET A 55 -5.20 1.61 -2.65
N SER A 56 -5.46 1.00 -1.50
CA SER A 56 -5.73 -0.45 -1.41
C SER A 56 -7.01 -0.81 -2.14
N ARG A 57 -8.08 -0.01 -1.96
CA ARG A 57 -9.37 -0.20 -2.64
C ARG A 57 -9.22 -0.14 -4.15
N ARG A 58 -8.45 0.81 -4.68
CA ARG A 58 -8.11 0.92 -6.11
C ARG A 58 -7.33 -0.28 -6.64
N ASN A 59 -6.58 -0.96 -5.77
CA ASN A 59 -5.86 -2.19 -6.09
C ASN A 59 -6.66 -3.47 -5.80
N GLY A 60 -7.96 -3.36 -5.50
CA GLY A 60 -8.86 -4.49 -5.29
C GLY A 60 -8.88 -5.08 -3.89
N TYR A 61 -8.25 -4.41 -2.90
CA TYR A 61 -8.22 -4.84 -1.51
C TYR A 61 -9.01 -3.89 -0.62
N SER A 62 -9.89 -4.41 0.22
CA SER A 62 -10.57 -3.60 1.24
C SER A 62 -9.83 -3.72 2.56
N LEU A 63 -9.43 -2.59 3.13
CA LEU A 63 -8.90 -2.53 4.49
C LEU A 63 -10.04 -2.16 5.46
N PRO A 64 -10.07 -2.74 6.67
CA PRO A 64 -11.01 -2.33 7.71
C PRO A 64 -10.73 -0.88 8.14
N ASP A 65 -11.76 -0.10 8.47
CA ASP A 65 -11.54 1.18 9.12
C ASP A 65 -11.31 0.95 10.62
N PHE A 66 -10.07 1.16 11.07
CA PHE A 66 -9.69 0.99 12.47
C PHE A 66 -10.09 2.17 13.37
N GLY A 67 -10.83 3.13 12.82
CA GLY A 67 -11.42 4.23 13.55
C GLY A 67 -10.65 5.54 13.41
N PHE A 68 -11.09 6.53 14.18
CA PHE A 68 -10.61 7.90 14.09
C PHE A 68 -9.44 8.14 15.04
N ALA A 69 -8.40 8.78 14.54
CA ALA A 69 -7.31 9.34 15.32
C ALA A 69 -7.27 10.84 15.07
N ASP A 70 -7.35 11.64 16.13
CA ASP A 70 -7.32 13.11 16.06
C ASP A 70 -5.91 13.69 16.23
N ASN A 71 -4.95 12.84 16.59
CA ASN A 71 -3.57 13.22 16.84
C ASN A 71 -2.61 12.04 16.61
N GLN A 72 -1.32 12.38 16.52
CA GLN A 72 -0.25 11.42 16.26
C GLN A 72 -0.13 10.28 17.30
N ALA A 73 -0.41 10.53 18.57
CA ALA A 73 -0.35 9.48 19.60
C ALA A 73 -1.46 8.45 19.42
N MET A 74 -2.68 8.89 19.07
CA MET A 74 -3.79 7.99 18.73
C MET A 74 -3.51 7.17 17.48
N VAL A 75 -2.91 7.79 16.45
CA VAL A 75 -2.46 7.05 15.26
C VAL A 75 -1.47 5.95 15.66
N ALA A 76 -0.53 6.26 16.56
CA ALA A 76 0.44 5.28 17.04
C ALA A 76 -0.21 4.11 17.80
N SER A 77 -1.18 4.41 18.66
CA SER A 77 -1.96 3.39 19.37
C SER A 77 -2.73 2.49 18.40
N MET A 78 -3.41 3.08 17.42
CA MET A 78 -4.15 2.35 16.38
C MET A 78 -3.22 1.43 15.58
N MET A 79 -2.08 1.93 15.11
CA MET A 79 -1.09 1.12 14.40
C MET A 79 -0.58 -0.02 15.27
N GLY A 80 -0.23 0.25 16.54
CA GLY A 80 0.25 -0.76 17.47
C GLY A 80 -0.75 -1.89 17.74
N VAL A 81 -2.03 -1.56 17.94
CA VAL A 81 -3.09 -2.54 18.20
C VAL A 81 -3.39 -3.39 16.96
N THR A 82 -3.28 -2.81 15.77
CA THR A 82 -3.63 -3.48 14.51
C THR A 82 -2.48 -4.28 13.93
N MET A 83 -1.23 -4.09 14.38
CA MET A 83 -0.03 -4.81 13.88
C MET A 83 -0.20 -6.32 13.69
N PRO A 84 -0.90 -7.10 14.55
CA PRO A 84 -1.09 -8.53 14.33
C PRO A 84 -1.82 -8.90 13.03
N GLN A 85 -2.54 -7.95 12.42
CA GLN A 85 -3.26 -8.12 11.15
C GLN A 85 -2.41 -7.75 9.92
N TRP A 86 -1.12 -7.47 10.14
CA TRP A 86 -0.16 -7.07 9.11
C TRP A 86 1.01 -8.04 9.08
N GLU A 87 1.36 -8.49 7.88
CA GLU A 87 2.54 -9.29 7.60
C GLU A 87 3.63 -8.41 7.01
N GLU A 88 4.86 -8.54 7.51
CA GLU A 88 6.03 -7.84 6.95
C GLU A 88 6.42 -8.47 5.61
N ILE A 89 6.65 -7.63 4.59
CA ILE A 89 6.97 -8.04 3.23
C ILE A 89 8.16 -7.24 2.69
N ALA A 90 8.70 -7.68 1.55
CA ALA A 90 9.68 -6.88 0.81
C ALA A 90 9.04 -5.58 0.27
N PRO A 91 9.81 -4.49 0.11
CA PRO A 91 9.31 -3.27 -0.50
C PRO A 91 8.91 -3.51 -1.96
N GLY A 92 7.86 -2.84 -2.41
CA GLY A 92 7.41 -2.90 -3.80
C GLY A 92 5.99 -2.35 -3.97
N PRO A 93 5.50 -2.27 -5.22
CA PRO A 93 4.18 -1.75 -5.53
C PRO A 93 3.11 -2.44 -4.68
N GLY A 94 2.30 -1.65 -3.99
CA GLY A 94 1.22 -2.13 -3.14
C GLY A 94 1.59 -2.35 -1.67
N ALA A 95 2.87 -2.29 -1.30
CA ALA A 95 3.29 -2.38 0.09
C ALA A 95 2.92 -1.11 0.87
N VAL A 96 2.46 -1.29 2.11
CA VAL A 96 2.24 -0.20 3.06
C VAL A 96 3.53 0.06 3.81
N VAL A 97 4.02 1.30 3.78
CA VAL A 97 5.24 1.70 4.46
C VAL A 97 4.89 2.22 5.84
N LEU A 98 5.31 1.53 6.90
CA LEU A 98 5.13 2.00 8.28
C LEU A 98 6.30 2.89 8.69
N MET A 99 6.01 4.05 9.28
CA MET A 99 7.02 5.08 9.55
C MET A 99 6.91 5.70 10.94
N ARG A 100 8.05 6.19 11.41
CA ARG A 100 8.21 6.97 12.63
C ARG A 100 8.20 8.47 12.35
N ILE A 101 7.37 9.20 13.08
CA ILE A 101 7.37 10.67 13.16
C ILE A 101 7.77 11.06 14.58
N GLY A 102 8.87 11.78 14.74
CA GLY A 102 9.42 12.09 16.08
C GLY A 102 9.62 10.80 16.88
N ARG A 103 8.98 10.71 18.06
CA ARG A 103 9.05 9.51 18.91
C ARG A 103 8.03 8.40 18.57
N HIS A 104 7.00 8.70 17.79
CA HIS A 104 5.88 7.77 17.58
C HIS A 104 5.97 7.05 16.22
N ILE A 105 5.70 5.75 16.21
CA ILE A 105 5.39 4.99 14.98
C ILE A 105 3.94 5.32 14.66
N ALA A 106 3.72 6.30 13.78
CA ALA A 106 2.43 7.00 13.70
C ALA A 106 2.14 7.55 12.30
N HIS A 107 2.74 6.96 11.27
CA HIS A 107 2.55 7.41 9.90
C HIS A 107 2.67 6.24 8.95
N VAL A 108 1.87 6.26 7.89
CA VAL A 108 1.90 5.26 6.83
C VAL A 108 1.92 5.92 5.46
N GLY A 109 2.53 5.22 4.50
CA GLY A 109 2.50 5.55 3.08
C GLY A 109 2.18 4.30 2.26
N TYR A 110 1.93 4.50 0.97
CA TYR A 110 1.61 3.42 0.03
C TYR A 110 2.61 3.42 -1.12
N MET A 111 3.30 2.30 -1.34
CA MET A 111 4.23 2.16 -2.46
C MET A 111 3.47 2.10 -3.77
N ILE A 112 3.71 3.07 -4.66
CA ILE A 112 3.08 3.14 -6.00
C ILE A 112 3.95 2.46 -7.07
N ASP A 113 5.25 2.36 -6.81
CA ASP A 113 6.21 1.58 -7.59
C ASP A 113 7.36 1.07 -6.70
N GLN A 114 8.54 0.80 -7.25
CA GLN A 114 9.71 0.30 -6.53
C GLN A 114 10.44 1.38 -5.70
N HIS A 115 10.24 2.65 -6.01
CA HIS A 115 11.04 3.76 -5.47
C HIS A 115 10.20 4.90 -4.90
N ARG A 116 8.92 4.98 -5.25
CA ARG A 116 8.03 6.06 -4.85
C ARG A 116 6.91 5.55 -3.94
N MET A 117 6.59 6.36 -2.95
CA MET A 117 5.40 6.20 -2.13
C MET A 117 4.52 7.45 -2.22
N ILE A 118 3.21 7.24 -2.16
CA ILE A 118 2.23 8.29 -1.93
C ILE A 118 1.85 8.30 -0.45
N HIS A 119 1.75 9.47 0.16
CA HIS A 119 1.34 9.62 1.56
C HIS A 119 0.57 10.94 1.75
N ALA A 120 -0.31 10.99 2.76
CA ALA A 120 -1.00 12.20 3.20
C ALA A 120 -0.45 12.60 4.55
N TRP A 121 0.02 13.82 4.71
CA TRP A 121 0.69 14.23 5.95
C TRP A 121 0.42 15.69 6.30
N GLU A 122 0.34 15.97 7.60
CA GLU A 122 0.09 17.30 8.13
C GLU A 122 1.14 18.32 7.66
N GLN A 123 2.43 17.96 7.71
CA GLN A 123 3.51 18.90 7.32
C GLN A 123 3.61 19.14 5.81
N SER A 124 3.05 18.25 4.97
CA SER A 124 2.88 18.50 3.54
C SER A 124 1.55 19.17 3.20
N HIS A 125 0.70 19.44 4.20
CA HIS A 125 -0.65 19.98 4.08
C HIS A 125 -1.61 19.14 3.22
N GLY A 126 -1.25 17.90 2.89
CA GLY A 126 -2.03 17.06 1.97
C GLY A 126 -1.27 15.87 1.41
N VAL A 127 -1.86 15.28 0.38
CA VAL A 127 -1.33 14.12 -0.33
C VAL A 127 -0.17 14.54 -1.24
N THR A 128 0.97 13.85 -1.10
CA THR A 128 2.17 14.04 -1.92
C THR A 128 2.79 12.71 -2.32
N ILE A 129 3.51 12.70 -3.44
CA ILE A 129 4.35 11.59 -3.88
C ILE A 129 5.81 11.95 -3.62
N VAL A 130 6.54 11.05 -2.98
CA VAL A 130 7.96 11.22 -2.65
C VAL A 130 8.75 9.95 -2.99
N THR A 131 10.06 10.07 -3.13
CA THR A 131 10.92 8.88 -3.15
C THR A 131 10.97 8.27 -1.75
N VAL A 132 10.81 6.95 -1.64
CA VAL A 132 10.83 6.22 -0.36
C VAL A 132 12.18 6.40 0.35
N ASP A 133 13.27 6.49 -0.41
CA ASP A 133 14.62 6.71 0.10
C ASP A 133 14.79 8.04 0.84
N SER A 134 14.03 9.08 0.47
CA SER A 134 14.04 10.36 1.19
C SER A 134 13.49 10.23 2.62
N TRP A 135 12.80 9.13 2.92
CA TRP A 135 12.24 8.80 4.22
C TRP A 135 12.93 7.62 4.92
N LYS A 136 14.02 7.06 4.36
CA LYS A 136 14.63 5.81 4.84
C LYS A 136 14.92 5.73 6.35
N GLN A 137 15.32 6.86 6.97
CA GLN A 137 15.62 6.92 8.41
C GLN A 137 14.38 6.86 9.31
N ARG A 138 13.18 6.96 8.72
CA ARG A 138 11.89 6.92 9.40
C ARG A 138 11.20 5.58 9.22
N ILE A 139 11.62 4.76 8.26
CA ILE A 139 10.95 3.51 7.91
C ILE A 139 11.14 2.49 9.03
N VAL A 140 10.03 1.92 9.48
CA VAL A 140 10.00 0.80 10.42
C VAL A 140 9.98 -0.52 9.66
N GLY A 141 9.17 -0.59 8.59
CA GLY A 141 9.04 -1.78 7.76
C GLY A 141 8.01 -1.58 6.65
N PHE A 142 7.84 -2.62 5.84
CA PHE A 142 6.88 -2.68 4.74
C PHE A 142 5.91 -3.82 4.99
N TYR A 143 4.62 -3.57 4.80
CA TYR A 143 3.58 -4.48 5.28
C TYR A 143 2.48 -4.71 4.25
N LYS A 144 1.83 -5.87 4.39
CA LYS A 144 0.57 -6.21 3.73
C LYS A 144 -0.44 -6.63 4.79
N HIS A 145 -1.69 -6.17 4.64
CA HIS A 145 -2.77 -6.60 5.49
C HIS A 145 -3.18 -8.05 5.17
N VAL A 146 -3.35 -8.88 6.20
CA VAL A 146 -3.65 -10.32 6.09
C VAL A 146 -4.94 -10.77 6.78
N GLY A 147 -5.56 -9.91 7.61
CA GLY A 147 -6.83 -10.18 8.29
C GLY A 147 -6.69 -10.48 9.77
#